data_AF-A0A1A8FIM2-F1
#
_entry.id   AF-A0A1A8FIM2-F1
#
_cell.length_a   1.000
_cell.length_b   1.000
_cell.length_c   1.000
_cell.angle_alpha   90.00
_cell.angle_beta   90.00
_cell.angle_gamma   90.00
#
_symmetry.space_group_name_H-M   'P 1'
#
loop_
_entity.id
_entity.type
_entity.pdbx_description
1 polymer ?
#
loop_
_entity_poly.entity_id
_entity_poly.type
_entity_poly.pdbx_seq_one_letter_code
_entity_poly.pdbx_strand_id
1 'polypeptide(L)'
;RLWQRRCNNLVLNISACTGGKTMLLSVLSFFLTLSLSPGHASLPVVVNTWPFKGAATAAWGVLRSGGSVLDAVEKGCAQCEIEQCDGSVGFGGSPDESGETTLDAMIMNGNTMEVGAVADLRRIKNAIGVARVVMEHTDHTLLVGEAASMFAENMGFVAEDLTTNRSLNIFSQWLKGNCQPNYRKNVTPDPSKSCGPYRPEAIQAQNKRARHVNIHSHDTIVELETLLLSVQGPMQTVRLVLLQQQAMETS
;
A
#
# COMPACT_ATOMS: atom_id res chain seq x y z
N ARG A 1 -9.99 20.75 2.03
CA ARG A 1 -10.62 21.63 3.05
C ARG A 1 -11.97 21.11 3.60
N LEU A 2 -12.31 19.83 3.40
CA LEU A 2 -13.48 19.18 4.03
C LEU A 2 -13.13 18.01 4.97
N TRP A 3 -11.86 17.61 5.03
CA TRP A 3 -11.37 16.54 5.92
C TRP A 3 -10.94 17.00 7.33
N GLN A 4 -10.68 18.30 7.52
CA GLN A 4 -10.20 18.82 8.82
C GLN A 4 -11.29 18.93 9.92
N ARG A 5 -12.57 18.70 9.61
CA ARG A 5 -13.69 19.00 10.53
C ARG A 5 -14.31 17.80 11.25
N ARG A 6 -13.87 16.56 11.02
CA ARG A 6 -14.48 15.36 11.66
C ARG A 6 -13.64 14.68 12.74
N CYS A 7 -12.41 15.12 13.01
CA CYS A 7 -11.56 14.51 14.06
C CYS A 7 -11.82 15.02 15.50
N ASN A 8 -12.76 15.95 15.73
CA ASN A 8 -12.91 16.60 17.04
C ASN A 8 -14.04 16.10 17.95
N ASN A 9 -14.74 15.01 17.64
CA ASN A 9 -15.87 14.55 18.48
C ASN A 9 -15.75 13.07 18.90
N LEU A 10 -14.62 12.72 19.52
CA LEU A 10 -14.55 11.52 20.38
C LEU A 10 -14.35 11.97 21.83
N VAL A 11 -15.40 12.59 22.40
CA VAL A 11 -15.47 12.85 23.84
C VAL A 11 -15.91 11.56 24.51
N LEU A 12 -14.96 10.88 25.17
CA LEU A 12 -15.23 9.81 26.13
C LEU A 12 -16.01 10.40 27.30
N ASN A 13 -17.33 10.17 27.33
CA ASN A 13 -18.17 10.46 28.49
C ASN A 13 -17.97 9.34 29.53
N ILE A 14 -17.10 9.58 30.51
CA ILE A 14 -17.06 8.78 31.74
C ILE A 14 -18.03 9.42 32.72
N SER A 15 -19.20 8.80 32.88
CA SER A 15 -20.21 9.20 33.85
C SER A 15 -19.83 8.66 35.23
N ALA A 16 -19.53 9.54 36.18
CA ALA A 16 -19.40 9.19 37.60
C ALA A 16 -20.57 9.76 38.39
N CYS A 17 -21.43 8.88 38.89
CA CYS A 17 -22.47 9.20 39.87
C CYS A 17 -21.87 9.20 41.27
N THR A 18 -21.88 10.33 41.97
CA THR A 18 -21.96 10.37 43.44
C THR A 18 -22.71 11.63 43.88
N GLY A 19 -23.84 11.44 44.55
CA GLY A 19 -24.57 12.52 45.22
C GLY A 19 -23.97 12.87 46.58
N GLY A 20 -24.41 13.99 47.14
CA GLY A 20 -24.15 14.36 48.55
C GLY A 20 -23.56 15.76 48.72
N LYS A 21 -24.06 16.48 49.73
CA LYS A 21 -23.91 17.93 49.97
C LYS A 21 -22.60 18.32 50.70
N THR A 22 -22.41 19.65 50.80
CA THR A 22 -21.67 20.46 51.79
C THR A 22 -20.15 20.70 51.67
N MET A 23 -19.81 21.93 51.22
CA MET A 23 -19.01 22.97 51.89
C MET A 23 -17.92 22.55 52.90
N LEU A 24 -16.63 22.83 52.60
CA LEU A 24 -15.73 23.75 53.34
C LEU A 24 -14.32 23.77 52.73
N LEU A 25 -13.69 24.95 52.72
CA LEU A 25 -12.30 25.19 52.34
C LEU A 25 -11.32 24.43 53.26
N SER A 26 -10.27 23.83 52.70
CA SER A 26 -8.94 23.81 53.35
C SER A 26 -7.84 23.39 52.37
N VAL A 27 -6.92 24.32 52.17
CA VAL A 27 -5.49 24.19 51.87
C VAL A 27 -4.96 22.75 51.73
N LEU A 28 -4.90 22.27 50.49
CA LEU A 28 -3.87 21.33 50.05
C LEU A 28 -3.72 21.53 48.54
N SER A 29 -2.94 22.53 48.13
CA SER A 29 -2.27 22.49 46.82
C SER A 29 -1.24 21.37 46.87
N PHE A 30 -1.75 20.14 46.90
CA PHE A 30 -0.99 18.96 46.58
C PHE A 30 -0.69 19.10 45.09
N PHE A 31 0.59 19.17 44.78
CA PHE A 31 1.12 19.14 43.43
C PHE A 31 0.64 17.86 42.72
N LEU A 32 -0.59 17.86 42.21
CA LEU A 32 -1.01 16.93 41.18
C LEU A 32 -0.42 17.46 39.88
N THR A 33 0.91 17.34 39.78
CA THR A 33 1.54 17.20 38.47
C THR A 33 0.95 15.93 37.89
N LEU A 34 -0.14 16.11 37.13
CA LEU A 34 -0.68 15.10 36.26
C LEU A 34 0.45 14.80 35.28
N SER A 35 1.31 13.86 35.66
CA SER A 35 2.29 13.25 34.79
C SER A 35 1.46 12.43 33.81
N LEU A 36 0.94 13.11 32.77
CA LEU A 36 0.63 12.45 31.52
C LEU A 36 1.95 11.85 31.04
N SER A 37 2.24 10.66 31.52
CA SER A 37 3.15 9.77 30.84
C SER A 37 2.57 9.65 29.45
N PRO A 38 3.30 9.99 28.36
CA PRO A 38 2.85 9.64 27.04
C PRO A 38 2.62 8.13 27.08
N GLY A 39 1.35 7.74 26.90
CA GLY A 39 0.96 6.34 26.86
C GLY A 39 1.78 5.71 25.74
N HIS A 40 2.83 4.97 26.11
CA HIS A 40 3.58 4.21 25.14
C HIS A 40 2.59 3.17 24.61
N ALA A 41 2.33 3.21 23.31
CA ALA A 41 1.58 2.14 22.67
C ALA A 41 2.27 0.82 23.02
N SER A 42 1.56 -0.06 23.72
CA SER A 42 2.09 -1.36 24.08
C SER A 42 2.30 -2.16 22.80
N LEU A 43 3.55 -2.52 22.52
CA LEU A 43 3.88 -3.44 21.44
C LEU A 43 3.46 -4.87 21.81
N PRO A 44 3.10 -5.73 20.83
CA PRO A 44 3.08 -5.46 19.39
C PRO A 44 1.88 -4.62 18.93
N VAL A 45 2.04 -3.93 17.79
CA VAL A 45 0.98 -3.14 17.12
C VAL A 45 0.95 -3.53 15.64
N VAL A 46 -0.26 -3.69 15.09
CA VAL A 46 -0.51 -3.91 13.66
C VAL A 46 -1.37 -2.77 13.15
N VAL A 47 -0.94 -2.13 12.06
CA VAL A 47 -1.69 -1.07 11.37
C VAL A 47 -1.68 -1.38 9.88
N ASN A 48 -2.83 -1.31 9.24
CA ASN A 48 -2.99 -1.47 7.80
C ASN A 48 -3.92 -0.38 7.24
N THR A 49 -3.83 -0.15 5.93
CA THR A 49 -4.74 0.75 5.21
C THR A 49 -6.12 0.10 5.07
N TRP A 50 -7.16 0.95 5.01
CA TRP A 50 -8.56 0.58 4.83
C TRP A 50 -9.12 -0.37 5.93
N PRO A 51 -10.43 -0.62 6.01
CA PRO A 51 -11.00 -1.48 7.05
C PRO A 51 -10.85 -2.98 6.76
N PHE A 52 -9.68 -3.43 6.27
CA PHE A 52 -9.37 -4.83 5.98
C PHE A 52 -9.06 -5.63 7.25
N LYS A 53 -10.11 -5.95 8.00
CA LYS A 53 -10.00 -6.68 9.27
C LYS A 53 -9.37 -8.07 9.12
N GLY A 54 -9.58 -8.74 7.98
CA GLY A 54 -8.99 -10.05 7.68
C GLY A 54 -7.46 -10.00 7.70
N ALA A 55 -6.87 -9.06 6.96
CA ALA A 55 -5.43 -8.80 6.94
C ALA A 55 -4.86 -8.48 8.34
N ALA A 56 -5.51 -7.55 9.07
CA ALA A 56 -5.08 -7.18 10.42
C ALA A 56 -5.11 -8.38 11.38
N THR A 57 -6.16 -9.20 11.30
CA THR A 57 -6.35 -10.38 12.16
C THR A 57 -5.33 -11.47 11.83
N ALA A 58 -5.04 -11.67 10.55
CA ALA A 58 -4.04 -12.63 10.09
C ALA A 58 -2.63 -12.26 10.60
N ALA A 59 -2.23 -10.99 10.42
CA ALA A 59 -0.96 -10.48 10.93
C ALA A 59 -0.87 -10.58 12.47
N TRP A 60 -1.94 -10.17 13.17
CA TRP A 60 -2.00 -10.27 14.64
C TRP A 60 -1.88 -11.72 15.13
N GLY A 61 -2.50 -12.67 14.41
CA GLY A 61 -2.42 -14.09 14.72
C GLY A 61 -0.98 -14.61 14.72
N VAL A 62 -0.14 -14.15 13.79
CA VAL A 62 1.28 -14.50 13.73
C VAL A 62 2.05 -13.94 14.91
N LEU A 63 1.89 -12.63 15.20
CA LEU A 63 2.59 -11.98 16.31
C LEU A 63 2.21 -12.60 17.67
N ARG A 64 0.92 -12.88 17.88
CA ARG A 64 0.43 -13.53 19.10
C ARG A 64 1.00 -14.94 19.30
N SER A 65 1.36 -15.60 18.20
CA SER A 65 1.97 -16.94 18.23
C SER A 65 3.49 -16.90 18.36
N GLY A 66 4.09 -15.71 18.52
CA GLY A 66 5.53 -15.53 18.63
C GLY A 66 6.28 -15.58 17.28
N GLY A 67 5.56 -15.45 16.16
CA GLY A 67 6.18 -15.35 14.83
C GLY A 67 6.92 -14.03 14.63
N SER A 68 7.75 -13.95 13.59
CA SER A 68 8.49 -12.72 13.30
C SER A 68 7.58 -11.63 12.75
N VAL A 69 8.04 -10.38 12.85
CA VAL A 69 7.29 -9.24 12.29
C VAL A 69 7.21 -9.33 10.75
N LEU A 70 8.22 -9.89 10.07
CA LEU A 70 8.18 -10.16 8.63
C LEU A 70 7.10 -11.19 8.28
N ASP A 71 7.00 -12.28 9.05
CA ASP A 71 5.97 -13.30 8.84
C ASP A 71 4.56 -12.72 9.04
N ALA A 72 4.39 -11.85 10.05
CA ALA A 72 3.11 -11.21 10.33
C ALA A 72 2.69 -10.29 9.18
N VAL A 73 3.63 -9.51 8.67
CA VAL A 73 3.44 -8.62 7.52
C VAL A 73 3.07 -9.41 6.26
N GLU A 74 3.88 -10.42 5.89
CA GLU A 74 3.60 -11.26 4.72
C GLU A 74 2.22 -11.92 4.84
N LYS A 75 1.91 -12.47 6.01
CA LYS A 75 0.63 -13.16 6.24
C LYS A 75 -0.56 -12.21 6.15
N GLY A 76 -0.43 -10.98 6.66
CA GLY A 76 -1.46 -9.95 6.54
C GLY A 76 -1.73 -9.54 5.09
N CYS A 77 -0.66 -9.28 4.32
CA CYS A 77 -0.75 -8.93 2.91
C CYS A 77 -1.36 -10.07 2.08
N ALA A 78 -0.82 -11.29 2.24
CA ALA A 78 -1.27 -12.47 1.50
C ALA A 78 -2.74 -12.78 1.78
N GLN A 79 -3.22 -12.50 3.00
CA GLN A 79 -4.65 -12.61 3.30
C GLN A 79 -5.50 -11.70 2.41
N CYS A 80 -5.07 -10.46 2.18
CA CYS A 80 -5.78 -9.55 1.26
C CYS A 80 -5.67 -9.93 -0.22
N GLU A 81 -4.54 -10.53 -0.63
CA GLU A 81 -4.40 -11.09 -1.99
C GLU A 81 -5.38 -12.25 -2.22
N ILE A 82 -5.61 -13.08 -1.21
CA ILE A 82 -6.57 -14.20 -1.24
C ILE A 82 -8.01 -13.69 -1.20
N GLU A 83 -8.31 -12.76 -0.29
CA GLU A 83 -9.65 -12.17 -0.12
C GLU A 83 -10.04 -11.20 -1.24
N GLN A 84 -9.09 -10.85 -2.10
CA GLN A 84 -9.25 -9.85 -3.15
C GLN A 84 -9.78 -8.53 -2.56
N CYS A 85 -9.11 -7.97 -1.55
CA CYS A 85 -9.55 -6.79 -0.78
C CYS A 85 -9.97 -5.62 -1.71
N ASP A 86 -11.25 -5.25 -1.64
CA ASP A 86 -11.96 -4.30 -2.52
C ASP A 86 -11.86 -4.59 -4.05
N GLY A 87 -11.30 -5.74 -4.44
CA GLY A 87 -10.91 -6.06 -5.81
C GLY A 87 -9.72 -5.25 -6.32
N SER A 88 -8.91 -4.71 -5.41
CA SER A 88 -7.73 -3.88 -5.70
C SER A 88 -6.42 -4.55 -5.30
N VAL A 89 -6.49 -5.71 -4.64
CA VAL A 89 -5.33 -6.48 -4.16
C VAL A 89 -5.46 -7.91 -4.65
N GLY A 90 -4.38 -8.48 -5.15
CA GLY A 90 -4.34 -9.85 -5.66
C GLY A 90 -5.01 -10.01 -7.03
N PHE A 91 -5.23 -11.27 -7.41
CA PHE A 91 -5.75 -11.64 -8.72
C PHE A 91 -7.19 -11.18 -8.95
N GLY A 92 -7.65 -11.19 -10.21
CA GLY A 92 -9.05 -10.96 -10.56
C GLY A 92 -9.56 -9.53 -10.38
N GLY A 93 -8.68 -8.60 -10.01
CA GLY A 93 -8.91 -7.16 -9.93
C GLY A 93 -8.18 -6.39 -11.02
N SER A 94 -8.60 -5.14 -11.26
CA SER A 94 -7.90 -4.11 -12.05
C SER A 94 -7.10 -4.64 -13.25
N PRO A 95 -7.74 -5.06 -14.35
CA PRO A 95 -7.04 -5.41 -15.58
C PRO A 95 -6.43 -4.17 -16.24
N ASP A 96 -5.28 -4.31 -16.88
CA ASP A 96 -4.63 -3.24 -17.64
C ASP A 96 -5.30 -2.98 -19.02
N GLU A 97 -4.73 -2.08 -19.84
CA GLU A 97 -5.24 -1.79 -21.19
C GLU A 97 -5.20 -3.01 -22.14
N SER A 98 -4.44 -4.06 -21.81
CA SER A 98 -4.41 -5.34 -22.53
C SER A 98 -5.39 -6.38 -21.98
N GLY A 99 -6.05 -6.08 -20.86
CA GLY A 99 -7.01 -6.94 -20.19
C GLY A 99 -6.39 -7.87 -19.15
N GLU A 100 -5.10 -7.71 -18.85
CA GLU A 100 -4.35 -8.58 -17.95
C GLU A 100 -4.25 -7.97 -16.55
N THR A 101 -4.44 -8.80 -15.52
CA THR A 101 -4.10 -8.43 -14.15
C THR A 101 -2.62 -8.75 -13.91
N THR A 102 -1.81 -7.73 -13.66
CA THR A 102 -0.44 -7.87 -13.13
C THR A 102 -0.43 -7.46 -11.66
N LEU A 103 0.62 -7.81 -10.90
CA LEU A 103 0.71 -7.55 -9.44
C LEU A 103 2.04 -6.91 -9.03
N ASP A 104 1.99 -6.09 -8.00
CA ASP A 104 3.07 -5.27 -7.47
C ASP A 104 3.04 -5.52 -5.97
N ALA A 105 4.21 -5.74 -5.38
CA ALA A 105 4.34 -5.94 -3.95
C ALA A 105 5.74 -5.56 -3.49
N MET A 106 5.84 -5.12 -2.23
CA MET A 106 7.11 -4.83 -1.59
C MET A 106 7.04 -5.19 -0.11
N ILE A 107 8.16 -5.67 0.41
CA ILE A 107 8.38 -5.93 1.83
C ILE A 107 9.75 -5.39 2.23
N MET A 108 9.85 -4.84 3.45
CA MET A 108 11.09 -4.27 3.98
C MET A 108 11.31 -4.72 5.41
N ASN A 109 12.48 -5.27 5.68
CA ASN A 109 12.95 -5.54 7.03
C ASN A 109 13.58 -4.27 7.62
N GLY A 110 12.92 -3.64 8.60
CA GLY A 110 13.46 -2.41 9.18
C GLY A 110 14.58 -2.61 10.21
N ASN A 111 14.97 -3.85 10.54
CA ASN A 111 16.19 -4.10 11.33
C ASN A 111 17.44 -4.07 10.44
N THR A 112 17.38 -4.72 9.28
CA THR A 112 18.51 -4.84 8.34
C THR A 112 18.47 -3.78 7.23
N MET A 113 17.32 -3.11 7.07
CA MET A 113 17.00 -2.21 5.96
C MET A 113 16.96 -2.90 4.59
N GLU A 114 16.92 -4.23 4.56
CA GLU A 114 16.73 -5.00 3.34
C GLU A 114 15.31 -4.82 2.80
N VAL A 115 15.19 -4.81 1.47
CA VAL A 115 13.94 -4.62 0.75
C VAL A 115 13.90 -5.62 -0.39
N GLY A 116 12.75 -6.27 -0.55
CA GLY A 116 12.43 -7.02 -1.76
C GLY A 116 11.10 -6.56 -2.32
N ALA A 117 11.05 -6.47 -3.65
CA ALA A 117 9.93 -5.95 -4.39
C ALA A 117 9.77 -6.68 -5.73
N VAL A 118 8.52 -6.70 -6.17
CA VAL A 118 8.12 -7.12 -7.51
C VAL A 118 7.20 -6.05 -8.09
N ALA A 119 7.32 -5.82 -9.40
CA ALA A 119 6.37 -5.00 -10.13
C ALA A 119 6.03 -5.64 -11.47
N ASP A 120 4.83 -5.38 -12.00
CA ASP A 120 4.32 -6.04 -13.19
C ASP A 120 4.43 -7.57 -13.10
N LEU A 121 4.24 -8.15 -11.91
CA LEU A 121 4.33 -9.59 -11.69
C LEU A 121 3.15 -10.28 -12.36
N ARG A 122 3.46 -11.13 -13.33
CA ARG A 122 2.45 -11.80 -14.14
C ARG A 122 2.27 -13.23 -13.64
N ARG A 123 1.04 -13.73 -13.71
CA ARG A 123 0.72 -15.16 -13.51
C ARG A 123 1.07 -15.75 -12.13
N ILE A 124 1.33 -14.96 -11.10
CA ILE A 124 1.61 -15.47 -9.74
C ILE A 124 0.67 -14.78 -8.75
N LYS A 125 -0.10 -15.56 -7.97
CA LYS A 125 -1.10 -14.98 -7.03
C LYS A 125 -0.48 -14.34 -5.78
N ASN A 126 0.55 -14.96 -5.22
CA ASN A 126 1.16 -14.52 -3.96
C ASN A 126 2.31 -13.54 -4.23
N ALA A 127 1.98 -12.29 -4.53
CA ALA A 127 2.97 -11.29 -4.92
C ALA A 127 3.87 -10.89 -3.75
N ILE A 128 3.32 -10.71 -2.54
CA ILE A 128 4.11 -10.39 -1.35
C ILE A 128 5.09 -11.50 -0.97
N GLY A 129 4.72 -12.77 -1.17
CA GLY A 129 5.61 -13.91 -0.98
C GLY A 129 6.79 -13.86 -1.94
N VAL A 130 6.55 -13.54 -3.23
CA VAL A 130 7.66 -13.38 -4.19
C VAL A 130 8.55 -12.20 -3.80
N ALA A 131 7.97 -11.06 -3.38
CA ALA A 131 8.75 -9.91 -2.91
C ALA A 131 9.64 -10.29 -1.71
N ARG A 132 9.16 -11.10 -0.77
CA ARG A 132 9.98 -11.62 0.33
C ARG A 132 11.13 -12.49 -0.17
N VAL A 133 10.87 -13.37 -1.13
CA VAL A 133 11.88 -14.25 -1.70
C VAL A 133 12.93 -13.46 -2.50
N VAL A 134 12.56 -12.34 -3.16
CA VAL A 134 13.53 -11.41 -3.76
C VAL A 134 14.48 -10.86 -2.69
N MET A 135 13.95 -10.42 -1.55
CA MET A 135 14.74 -9.90 -0.42
C MET A 135 15.69 -10.95 0.16
N GLU A 136 15.24 -12.20 0.30
CA GLU A 136 15.96 -13.25 1.01
C GLU A 136 16.95 -14.03 0.11
N HIS A 137 16.75 -14.05 -1.20
CA HIS A 137 17.48 -14.91 -2.13
C HIS A 137 18.17 -14.19 -3.29
N THR A 138 18.21 -12.85 -3.26
CA THR A 138 18.94 -12.06 -4.26
C THR A 138 19.62 -10.85 -3.60
N ASP A 139 20.68 -10.34 -4.23
CA ASP A 139 21.27 -9.04 -3.88
C ASP A 139 20.52 -7.86 -4.52
N HIS A 140 19.38 -8.13 -5.17
CA HIS A 140 18.58 -7.14 -5.87
C HIS A 140 17.38 -6.71 -5.02
N THR A 141 16.91 -5.48 -5.24
CA THR A 141 15.74 -4.95 -4.54
C THR A 141 14.43 -5.18 -5.30
N LEU A 142 14.45 -5.12 -6.63
CA LEU A 142 13.24 -5.14 -7.46
C LEU A 142 13.44 -6.03 -8.68
N LEU A 143 12.50 -6.95 -8.90
CA LEU A 143 12.35 -7.71 -10.15
C LEU A 143 11.03 -7.31 -10.82
N VAL A 144 11.00 -7.30 -12.16
CA VAL A 144 9.81 -6.84 -12.89
C VAL A 144 9.37 -7.75 -14.02
N GLY A 145 8.07 -7.73 -14.32
CA GLY A 145 7.51 -8.36 -15.51
C GLY A 145 7.62 -9.88 -15.52
N GLU A 146 7.73 -10.41 -16.73
CA GLU A 146 7.91 -11.84 -17.00
C GLU A 146 9.17 -12.43 -16.33
N ALA A 147 10.23 -11.63 -16.16
CA ALA A 147 11.44 -12.07 -15.47
C ALA A 147 11.21 -12.34 -13.98
N ALA A 148 10.34 -11.55 -13.33
CA ALA A 148 9.93 -11.80 -11.95
C ALA A 148 9.09 -13.09 -11.85
N SER A 149 8.23 -13.37 -12.83
CA SER A 149 7.44 -14.62 -12.89
C SER A 149 8.34 -15.85 -13.02
N MET A 150 9.32 -15.83 -13.93
CA MET A 150 10.29 -16.92 -14.06
C MET A 150 11.11 -17.13 -12.78
N PHE A 151 11.51 -16.03 -12.12
CA PHE A 151 12.17 -16.13 -10.82
C PHE A 151 11.26 -16.78 -9.78
N ALA A 152 10.00 -16.36 -9.69
CA ALA A 152 9.02 -16.94 -8.76
C ALA A 152 8.82 -18.44 -9.02
N GLU A 153 8.68 -18.88 -10.28
CA GLU A 153 8.58 -20.29 -10.64
C GLU A 153 9.81 -21.10 -10.18
N ASN A 154 11.01 -20.56 -10.38
CA ASN A 154 12.25 -21.18 -9.92
C ASN A 154 12.33 -21.29 -8.38
N MET A 155 11.65 -20.39 -7.66
CA MET A 155 11.55 -20.40 -6.20
C MET A 155 10.37 -21.26 -5.70
N GLY A 156 9.65 -21.94 -6.59
CA GLY A 156 8.60 -22.90 -6.27
C GLY A 156 7.18 -22.32 -6.24
N PHE A 157 6.97 -21.08 -6.70
CA PHE A 157 5.63 -20.53 -6.89
C PHE A 157 4.97 -21.12 -8.14
N VAL A 158 3.65 -21.21 -8.13
CA VAL A 158 2.88 -21.77 -9.25
C VAL A 158 2.44 -20.66 -10.18
N ALA A 159 2.82 -20.77 -11.46
CA ALA A 159 2.29 -19.92 -12.51
C ALA A 159 0.85 -20.32 -12.88
N GLU A 160 -0.08 -19.39 -12.74
CA GLU A 160 -1.50 -19.55 -13.05
C GLU A 160 -2.13 -18.26 -13.56
N ASP A 161 -3.24 -18.37 -14.29
CA ASP A 161 -3.96 -17.20 -14.78
C ASP A 161 -4.57 -16.40 -13.63
N LEU A 162 -4.33 -15.07 -13.62
CA LEU A 162 -4.88 -14.15 -12.63
C LEU A 162 -6.26 -13.60 -13.04
N THR A 163 -6.72 -13.92 -14.25
CA THR A 163 -7.98 -13.47 -14.81
C THR A 163 -9.18 -14.13 -14.13
N THR A 164 -10.25 -13.37 -13.94
CA THR A 164 -11.53 -13.88 -13.46
C THR A 164 -12.68 -13.33 -14.30
N ASN A 165 -13.88 -13.91 -14.16
CA ASN A 165 -15.07 -13.36 -14.80
C ASN A 165 -15.33 -11.88 -14.43
N ARG A 166 -14.90 -11.46 -13.22
CA ARG A 166 -14.99 -10.07 -12.78
C ARG A 166 -14.07 -9.18 -13.60
N SER A 167 -12.77 -9.50 -13.69
CA SER A 167 -11.80 -8.69 -14.45
C SER A 167 -12.13 -8.67 -15.94
N LEU A 168 -12.55 -9.80 -16.53
CA LEU A 168 -13.02 -9.86 -17.92
C LEU A 168 -14.21 -8.94 -18.17
N ASN A 169 -15.17 -8.89 -17.23
CA ASN A 169 -16.31 -8.01 -17.36
C ASN A 169 -15.92 -6.52 -17.24
N ILE A 170 -15.02 -6.17 -16.31
CA ILE A 170 -14.48 -4.81 -16.18
C ILE A 170 -13.83 -4.38 -17.51
N PHE A 171 -12.91 -5.19 -18.03
CA PHE A 171 -12.22 -4.91 -19.28
C PHE A 171 -13.18 -4.82 -20.48
N SER A 172 -14.17 -5.74 -20.57
CA SER A 172 -15.18 -5.70 -21.63
C SER A 172 -16.04 -4.43 -21.57
N GLN A 173 -16.41 -3.98 -20.37
CA GLN A 173 -17.17 -2.73 -20.19
C GLN A 173 -16.33 -1.51 -20.58
N TRP A 174 -15.05 -1.49 -20.21
CA TRP A 174 -14.10 -0.44 -20.58
C TRP A 174 -13.91 -0.35 -22.11
N LEU A 175 -13.75 -1.49 -22.79
CA LEU A 175 -13.67 -1.54 -24.26
C LEU A 175 -14.97 -1.02 -24.92
N LYS A 176 -16.14 -1.41 -24.40
CA LYS A 176 -17.44 -0.89 -24.88
C LYS A 176 -17.60 0.61 -24.62
N GLY A 177 -16.93 1.14 -23.60
CA GLY A 177 -16.86 2.55 -23.25
C GLY A 177 -15.87 3.37 -24.06
N ASN A 178 -15.35 2.86 -25.19
CA ASN A 178 -14.27 3.49 -25.98
C ASN A 178 -13.01 3.74 -25.14
N CYS A 179 -12.65 2.79 -24.28
CA CYS A 179 -11.46 2.84 -23.44
C CYS A 179 -11.46 4.04 -22.48
N GLN A 180 -12.59 4.33 -21.86
CA GLN A 180 -12.75 5.44 -20.92
C GLN A 180 -13.06 4.93 -19.50
N PRO A 181 -12.36 5.45 -18.47
CA PRO A 181 -11.24 6.40 -18.54
C PRO A 181 -9.93 5.73 -19.03
N ASN A 182 -8.96 6.51 -19.49
CA ASN A 182 -7.57 6.04 -19.68
C ASN A 182 -6.57 7.14 -19.29
N TYR A 183 -5.30 6.76 -19.24
CA TYR A 183 -4.22 7.60 -18.70
C TYR A 183 -3.31 8.21 -19.78
N ARG A 184 -3.72 8.16 -21.05
CA ARG A 184 -2.93 8.65 -22.18
C ARG A 184 -3.13 10.16 -22.37
N LYS A 185 -2.05 10.86 -22.75
CA LYS A 185 -2.04 12.32 -22.98
C LYS A 185 -1.13 12.67 -24.16
N ASN A 186 -1.51 13.69 -24.94
CA ASN A 186 -0.71 14.22 -26.07
C ASN A 186 -0.39 13.15 -27.14
N VAL A 187 -1.41 12.37 -27.51
CA VAL A 187 -1.29 11.28 -28.48
C VAL A 187 -2.46 11.30 -29.45
N THR A 188 -2.25 10.72 -30.63
CA THR A 188 -3.28 10.48 -31.65
C THR A 188 -3.57 8.98 -31.76
N PRO A 189 -4.84 8.55 -31.86
CA PRO A 189 -6.05 9.37 -31.85
C PRO A 189 -6.36 9.95 -30.45
N ASP A 190 -7.29 10.92 -30.38
CA ASP A 190 -7.63 11.64 -29.13
C ASP A 190 -8.01 10.66 -28.00
N PRO A 191 -7.21 10.56 -26.93
CA PRO A 191 -7.39 9.57 -25.88
C PRO A 191 -8.68 9.81 -25.08
N SER A 192 -9.27 11.01 -25.09
CA SER A 192 -10.54 11.27 -24.42
C SER A 192 -11.76 10.69 -25.14
N LYS A 193 -11.58 10.19 -26.38
CA LYS A 193 -12.68 9.76 -27.25
C LYS A 193 -12.50 8.37 -27.85
N SER A 194 -11.27 7.87 -27.90
CA SER A 194 -10.94 6.69 -28.69
C SER A 194 -9.89 5.83 -28.01
N CYS A 195 -10.00 4.52 -28.25
CA CYS A 195 -9.00 3.53 -27.91
C CYS A 195 -7.73 3.68 -28.75
N GLY A 196 -6.64 3.09 -28.25
CA GLY A 196 -5.39 2.96 -29.00
C GLY A 196 -5.48 1.96 -30.17
N PRO A 197 -4.34 1.65 -30.81
CA PRO A 197 -2.99 2.05 -30.41
C PRO A 197 -2.75 3.54 -30.65
N TYR A 198 -2.20 4.19 -29.63
CA TYR A 198 -1.85 5.60 -29.66
C TYR A 198 -0.46 5.82 -30.26
N ARG A 199 -0.26 6.96 -30.92
CA ARG A 199 1.05 7.42 -31.39
C ARG A 199 1.30 8.82 -30.85
N PRO A 200 2.57 9.18 -30.53
CA PRO A 200 2.90 10.54 -30.15
C PRO A 200 2.42 11.52 -31.22
N GLU A 201 1.80 12.61 -30.79
CA GLU A 201 1.57 13.74 -31.69
C GLU A 201 2.92 14.26 -32.19
N ALA A 202 3.03 14.57 -33.48
CA ALA A 202 4.24 15.12 -34.05
C ALA A 202 4.61 16.39 -33.27
N ILE A 203 5.82 16.42 -32.70
CA ILE A 203 6.33 17.59 -31.98
C ILE A 203 6.39 18.75 -32.98
N GLN A 204 5.43 19.68 -32.91
CA GLN A 204 5.68 21.00 -33.46
C GLN A 204 6.83 21.58 -32.64
N ALA A 205 7.92 21.96 -33.29
CA ALA A 205 9.12 22.51 -32.68
C ALA A 205 8.80 23.81 -31.92
N GLN A 206 8.30 23.68 -30.70
CA GLN A 206 8.28 24.77 -29.75
C GLN A 206 9.68 24.89 -29.18
N ASN A 207 10.28 26.07 -29.32
CA ASN A 207 11.55 26.48 -28.76
C ASN A 207 11.61 26.21 -27.24
N LYS A 208 11.95 24.98 -26.84
CA LYS A 208 12.29 24.66 -25.45
C LYS A 208 13.67 25.27 -25.20
N ARG A 209 13.70 26.42 -24.52
CA ARG A 209 14.92 26.97 -23.92
C ARG A 209 15.63 25.85 -23.16
N ALA A 210 16.92 25.66 -23.46
CA ALA A 210 17.76 24.68 -22.79
C ALA A 210 17.69 24.88 -21.28
N ARG A 211 17.05 23.94 -20.58
CA ARG A 211 17.15 23.85 -19.12
C ARG A 211 18.53 23.27 -18.82
N HIS A 212 19.27 23.97 -17.97
CA HIS A 212 20.57 23.54 -17.48
C HIS A 212 20.37 22.26 -16.66
N VAL A 213 20.89 21.14 -17.17
CA VAL A 213 20.82 19.83 -16.50
C VAL A 213 22.00 19.74 -15.54
N ASN A 214 21.74 19.64 -14.24
CA ASN A 214 22.76 19.44 -13.22
C ASN A 214 23.08 17.94 -13.14
N ILE A 215 24.36 17.58 -13.30
CA ILE A 215 24.86 16.20 -13.27
C ILE A 215 24.73 15.52 -11.89
N HIS A 216 24.38 16.30 -10.85
CA HIS A 216 24.11 15.83 -9.49
C HIS A 216 22.63 15.84 -9.11
N SER A 217 21.73 16.09 -10.07
CA SER A 217 20.30 15.83 -9.91
C SER A 217 20.03 14.34 -10.08
N HIS A 218 20.30 13.55 -9.03
CA HIS A 218 19.73 12.22 -8.90
C HIS A 218 18.33 12.37 -8.33
N ASP A 219 17.32 12.39 -9.22
CA ASP A 219 15.92 12.35 -8.81
C ASP A 219 15.62 10.98 -8.20
N THR A 220 15.45 10.92 -6.88
CA THR A 220 14.77 9.79 -6.23
C THR A 220 13.28 10.10 -6.27
N ILE A 221 12.62 9.88 -7.42
CA ILE A 221 11.15 10.01 -7.48
C ILE A 221 10.54 8.71 -6.99
N VAL A 222 10.26 8.68 -5.70
CA VAL A 222 9.15 7.94 -5.10
C VAL A 222 8.57 8.84 -4.01
N GLU A 223 7.81 9.86 -4.38
CA GLU A 223 6.91 10.52 -3.43
C GLU A 223 5.62 9.69 -3.38
N LEU A 224 5.70 8.57 -2.66
CA LEU A 224 4.54 7.88 -2.13
C LEU A 224 4.22 8.50 -0.79
N GLU A 225 2.97 8.91 -0.61
CA GLU A 225 2.46 9.49 0.63
C GLU A 225 2.76 8.54 1.80
N THR A 226 3.84 8.84 2.51
CA THR A 226 4.38 8.02 3.57
C THR A 226 3.69 8.43 4.85
N LEU A 227 2.76 7.62 5.36
CA LEU A 227 2.32 7.74 6.75
C LEU A 227 3.42 7.23 7.68
N LEU A 228 4.39 8.10 7.95
CA LEU A 228 5.43 7.93 8.96
C LEU A 228 4.82 8.08 10.36
N LEU A 229 4.40 6.97 10.97
CA LEU A 229 4.29 6.91 12.42
C LEU A 229 5.59 6.35 12.98
N SER A 230 6.53 7.26 13.23
CA SER A 230 7.75 6.98 13.98
C SER A 230 7.42 6.87 15.47
N VAL A 231 7.35 5.65 16.00
CA VAL A 231 7.54 5.43 17.43
C VAL A 231 9.03 5.16 17.63
N GLN A 232 9.77 6.18 18.04
CA GLN A 232 11.18 6.05 18.39
C GLN A 232 11.32 5.15 19.62
N GLY A 233 11.81 3.93 19.42
CA GLY A 233 12.16 2.99 20.47
C GLY A 233 13.05 1.87 19.92
N PRO A 234 14.01 1.35 20.71
CA PRO A 234 14.86 0.28 20.27
C PRO A 234 14.08 -1.04 20.40
N MET A 235 13.40 -1.47 19.35
CA MET A 235 13.13 -2.88 19.02
C MET A 235 12.19 -3.01 17.82
N GLN A 236 12.64 -3.76 16.80
CA GLN A 236 11.88 -4.40 15.72
C GLN A 236 10.79 -3.55 15.07
N THR A 237 11.19 -2.53 14.32
CA THR A 237 10.28 -1.86 13.38
C THR A 237 10.41 -2.56 12.04
N VAL A 238 9.37 -3.25 11.56
CA VAL A 238 9.26 -3.62 10.14
C VAL A 238 8.39 -2.56 9.49
N ARG A 239 8.96 -1.83 8.53
CA ARG A 239 8.23 -0.83 7.76
C ARG A 239 7.69 -1.52 6.53
N LEU A 240 6.55 -2.18 6.65
CA LEU A 240 5.85 -2.67 5.48
C LEU A 240 5.25 -1.48 4.72
N VAL A 241 5.67 -1.30 3.48
CA VAL A 241 4.94 -0.50 2.50
C VAL A 241 4.36 -1.49 1.51
N LEU A 242 3.08 -1.79 1.69
CA LEU A 242 2.30 -2.57 0.75
C LEU A 242 2.03 -1.64 -0.44
N LEU A 243 2.81 -1.79 -1.50
CA LEU A 243 2.50 -1.15 -2.78
C LEU A 243 1.29 -1.89 -3.34
N GLN A 244 0.14 -1.25 -3.23
CA GLN A 244 -1.10 -1.70 -3.84
C GLN A 244 -0.94 -1.55 -5.36
N GLN A 245 -1.15 -2.64 -6.11
CA GLN A 245 -1.33 -2.63 -7.55
C GLN A 245 -2.37 -1.57 -7.93
N GLN A 246 -1.93 -0.40 -8.38
CA GLN A 246 -2.71 0.40 -9.31
C GLN A 246 -2.36 -0.09 -10.71
N ALA A 247 -2.93 -1.24 -11.10
CA ALA A 247 -3.19 -1.45 -12.50
C ALA A 247 -4.24 -0.39 -12.88
N MET A 248 -3.72 0.76 -13.29
CA MET A 248 -4.36 1.85 -14.00
C MET A 248 -5.89 1.89 -13.91
N GLU A 249 -6.48 2.27 -12.76
CA GLU A 249 -7.89 2.73 -12.57
C GLU A 249 -8.10 2.96 -11.05
N THR A 250 -8.84 3.91 -10.47
CA THR A 250 -9.83 4.93 -10.86
C THR A 250 -9.94 5.93 -9.68
N SER A 251 -10.23 7.22 -9.96
CA SER A 251 -10.85 8.15 -9.00
C SER A 251 -12.35 7.89 -8.88
#